data_AF-A0A973MJ19-F1
#
_entry.id   AF-A0A973MJ19-F1
#
_cell.length_a   1.000
_cell.length_b   1.000
_cell.length_c   1.000
_cell.angle_alpha   90.00
_cell.angle_beta   90.00
_cell.angle_gamma   90.00
#
_symmetry.space_group_name_H-M   'P 1'
#
loop_
_entity.id
_entity.type
_entity.pdbx_description
1 polymer ?
#
loop_
_entity_poly.entity_id
_entity_poly.type
_entity_poly.pdbx_seq_one_letter_code
_entity_poly.pdbx_strand_id
1 'polypeptide(L)' 'VMESWMNSPGHRANILNCSFKDIGVGVHNGSGGPWWTQDFGAKL' A
#
# COMPACT_ATOMS: atom_id res chain seq x y z
N VAL A 1 -3.53 9.67 1.53
CA VAL A 1 -2.67 8.47 1.60
C VAL A 1 -2.19 8.05 0.22
N MET A 2 -3.10 7.69 -0.70
CA MET A 2 -2.72 7.27 -2.06
C MET A 2 -1.86 8.30 -2.80
N GLU A 3 -2.21 9.58 -2.75
CA GLU A 3 -1.39 10.64 -3.36
C GLU A 3 0.04 10.68 -2.81
N SER A 4 0.19 10.64 -1.48
CA SER A 4 1.51 10.62 -0.81
C SER A 4 2.33 9.39 -1.20
N TRP A 5 1.71 8.22 -1.26
CA TRP A 5 2.38 6.99 -1.71
C TRP A 5 2.75 7.03 -3.19
N MET A 6 1.89 7.57 -4.05
CA MET A 6 2.19 7.75 -5.49
C MET A 6 3.30 8.78 -5.74
N ASN A 7 3.47 9.75 -4.84
CA ASN A 7 4.57 10.73 -4.88
C ASN A 7 5.88 10.20 -4.29
N SER A 8 5.87 9.04 -3.63
CA SER A 8 7.07 8.39 -3.10
C SER A 8 7.57 7.31 -4.09
N PRO A 9 8.80 7.40 -4.63
CA PRO A 9 9.29 6.44 -5.62
C PRO A 9 9.24 4.98 -5.17
N GLY A 10 9.61 4.70 -3.92
CA GLY A 10 9.60 3.33 -3.37
C GLY A 10 8.20 2.76 -3.22
N HIS A 11 7.26 3.53 -2.70
CA HIS A 11 5.86 3.08 -2.57
C HIS A 11 5.18 2.94 -3.93
N ARG A 12 5.38 3.91 -4.83
CA ARG A 12 4.85 3.85 -6.20
C ARG A 12 5.35 2.61 -6.95
N ALA A 13 6.61 2.22 -6.77
CA ALA A 13 7.16 1.02 -7.39
C ALA A 13 6.38 -0.25 -6.98
N ASN A 14 5.98 -0.38 -5.72
CA ASN A 14 5.15 -1.49 -5.26
C ASN A 14 3.73 -1.41 -5.87
N ILE A 15 3.09 -0.24 -5.83
CA ILE A 15 1.72 -0.03 -6.32
C ILE A 15 1.58 -0.33 -7.82
N LEU A 16 2.58 0.04 -8.63
CA LEU A 16 2.56 -0.14 -10.08
C LEU A 16 3.19 -1.47 -10.54
N ASN A 17 3.59 -2.35 -9.61
CA ASN A 17 4.21 -3.61 -9.97
C ASN A 17 3.16 -4.64 -10.42
N CYS A 18 3.10 -4.87 -11.74
CA CYS A 18 2.18 -5.83 -12.35
C CYS A 18 2.39 -7.30 -11.95
N SER A 19 3.50 -7.64 -11.28
CA SER A 19 3.75 -9.01 -10.79
C SER A 19 2.88 -9.36 -9.58
N PHE A 20 2.47 -8.37 -8.79
CA PHE A 20 1.51 -8.59 -7.71
C PHE A 20 0.10 -8.83 -8.29
N LYS A 21 -0.63 -9.77 -7.70
CA LYS A 21 -1.96 -10.21 -8.14
C LYS A 21 -3.02 -10.09 -7.05
N ASP A 22 -2.58 -9.98 -5.81
CA ASP A 22 -3.43 -9.89 -4.63
C ASP A 22 -3.03 -8.66 -3.81
N ILE A 23 -4.01 -8.02 -3.16
CA ILE A 23 -3.80 -6.85 -2.29
C ILE A 23 -4.62 -6.96 -1.01
N GLY A 24 -3.97 -6.67 0.11
CA GLY A 24 -4.61 -6.48 1.41
C GLY A 24 -4.53 -5.01 1.83
N VAL A 25 -5.64 -4.45 2.33
CA VAL A 25 -5.68 -3.08 2.84
C VAL A 25 -6.19 -3.09 4.28
N GLY A 26 -5.40 -2.51 5.18
CA GLY A 26 -5.73 -2.38 6.58
C GLY A 26 -5.72 -0.93 7.02
N VAL A 27 -6.63 -0.59 7.95
CA VAL A 27 -6.65 0.71 8.62
C VAL A 27 -6.76 0.52 10.13
N HIS A 28 -5.90 1.23 10.86
CA HIS A 28 -6.02 1.36 12.31
C HIS A 28 -6.39 2.80 12.66
N ASN A 29 -7.56 2.97 13.29
CA ASN A 29 -8.02 4.25 13.81
C ASN A 29 -7.57 4.40 15.27
N GLY A 30 -6.71 5.37 15.54
CA GLY A 30 -6.18 5.66 16.86
C GLY A 30 -5.62 7.08 16.92
N SER A 31 -5.14 7.50 18.09
CA SER A 31 -4.49 8.81 18.24
C SER A 31 -3.31 8.93 17.27
N GLY A 32 -3.22 10.05 16.53
CA GLY A 32 -2.24 10.25 15.46
C GLY A 32 -2.53 9.50 14.15
N GLY A 33 -3.62 8.74 14.10
CA GLY A 33 -4.12 8.04 12.91
C GLY A 33 -5.25 8.80 12.19
N PRO A 34 -5.72 8.29 11.03
CA PRO A 34 -5.67 6.88 10.63
C PRO A 34 -4.32 6.42 10.06
N TRP A 35 -3.88 5.22 10.48
CA TRP A 35 -2.69 4.54 9.96
C TRP A 35 -3.10 3.53 8.89
N TRP A 36 -2.45 3.60 7.73
CA TRP A 36 -2.79 2.79 6.56
C TRP A 36 -1.67 1.80 6.24
N THR A 37 -2.06 0.59 5.89
CA THR A 37 -1.16 -0.45 5.38
C THR A 37 -1.71 -1.00 4.08
N GLN A 38 -0.81 -1.20 3.12
CA GLN A 38 -1.08 -1.88 1.86
C GLN A 38 -0.04 -2.98 1.70
N ASP A 39 -0.52 -4.23 1.65
CA ASP A 39 0.34 -5.40 1.47
C ASP A 39 0.05 -6.03 0.11
N PHE A 40 1.10 -6.41 -0.60
CA PHE A 40 1.03 -6.88 -1.99
C PHE A 40 1.59 -8.28 -2.10
N GLY A 41 0.84 -9.16 -2.74
CA GLY A 41 1.21 -10.56 -2.91
C GLY A 41 0.95 -11.09 -4.30
N ALA A 42 1.51 -12.25 -4.58
CA ALA A 42 1.16 -13.10 -5.71
C ALA A 42 1.25 -14.55 -5.26
N LYS A 43 0.36 -15.39 -5.77
CA LYS A 43 0.44 -16.84 -5.55
C LYS A 43 1.68 -17.41 -6.26
N LEU A 44 2.32 -18.38 -5.62
CA LEU A 44 3.38 -19.21 -6.23
C LEU A 44 2.80 -20.08 -7.35
#